data_AF-A0A4Y4M5E5-F1
#
_entry.id   AF-A0A4Y4M5E5-F1
#
_cell.length_a   1.000
_cell.length_b   1.000
_cell.length_c   1.000
_cell.angle_alpha   90.00
_cell.angle_beta   90.00
_cell.angle_gamma   90.00
#
_symmetry.space_group_name_H-M   'P 1'
#
loop_
_entity.id
_entity.type
_entity.pdbx_description
1 polymer ?
#
loop_
_entity_poly.entity_id
_entity_poly.type
_entity_poly.pdbx_seq_one_letter_code
_entity_poly.pdbx_strand_id
1 'polypeptide(L)'
;MKKHIFIAAAAVALLLTSCKKENKVTDSTSASVDSVASKPTDSAVVAGNQDEIVKSTSKDSHGKTLEMTFNNTKNTATVVFNNETIELQGQKPASGIWYKNDHYELRGKGEEIELTKDGKTVFKK
;
A
#
# COMPACT_ATOMS: atom_id res chain seq x y z
N MET A 1 -4.13 -55.99 -13.22
CA MET A 1 -2.86 -56.03 -14.00
C MET A 1 -3.00 -55.11 -15.20
N LYS A 2 -2.24 -54.00 -15.24
CA LYS A 2 -1.52 -53.50 -16.43
C LYS A 2 -0.71 -52.28 -16.04
N LYS A 3 0.52 -52.30 -16.55
CA LYS A 3 1.66 -51.49 -16.18
C LYS A 3 1.92 -50.47 -17.29
N HIS A 4 2.34 -49.28 -16.85
CA HIS A 4 3.20 -48.25 -17.47
C HIS A 4 2.93 -47.76 -18.91
N ILE A 5 2.98 -46.43 -19.08
CA ILE A 5 3.72 -45.65 -20.10
C ILE A 5 3.67 -44.18 -19.59
N PHE A 6 4.74 -43.55 -19.09
CA PHE A 6 5.92 -42.95 -19.74
C PHE A 6 5.64 -41.71 -20.62
N ILE A 7 6.43 -40.64 -20.36
CA ILE A 7 6.81 -39.51 -21.25
C ILE A 7 5.81 -38.32 -21.25
N ALA A 8 6.17 -37.03 -21.18
CA ALA A 8 7.43 -36.31 -21.34
C ALA A 8 7.44 -35.05 -20.46
N ALA A 9 8.64 -34.65 -20.03
CA ALA A 9 8.93 -33.32 -19.52
C ALA A 9 8.83 -32.28 -20.64
N ALA A 10 8.15 -31.17 -20.39
CA ALA A 10 8.26 -29.95 -21.19
C ALA A 10 8.73 -28.83 -20.26
N ALA A 11 10.03 -28.56 -20.29
CA ALA A 11 10.62 -27.38 -19.69
C ALA A 11 10.27 -26.18 -20.58
N VAL A 12 9.38 -25.30 -20.11
CA VAL A 12 9.11 -24.02 -20.77
C VAL A 12 10.15 -23.01 -20.25
N ALA A 13 10.97 -22.53 -21.17
CA ALA A 13 12.04 -21.58 -20.91
C ALA A 13 11.49 -20.22 -20.41
N LEU A 14 12.15 -19.69 -19.38
CA LEU A 14 12.00 -18.31 -18.90
C LEU A 14 12.55 -17.33 -19.95
N LEU A 15 11.69 -16.47 -20.49
CA LEU A 15 12.12 -15.26 -21.20
C LEU A 15 12.07 -14.08 -20.24
N LEU A 16 13.22 -13.73 -19.68
CA LEU A 16 13.44 -12.48 -18.96
C LEU A 16 13.66 -11.36 -19.98
N THR A 17 12.61 -10.62 -20.32
CA THR A 17 12.75 -9.35 -21.05
C THR A 17 13.17 -8.25 -20.07
N SER A 18 14.49 -8.02 -19.98
CA SER A 18 15.09 -6.89 -19.29
C SER A 18 14.94 -5.63 -20.16
N CYS A 19 13.99 -4.75 -19.80
CA CYS A 19 13.96 -3.40 -20.33
C CYS A 19 14.85 -2.50 -19.46
N LYS A 20 16.04 -2.21 -19.97
CA LYS A 20 16.96 -1.20 -19.45
C LYS A 20 16.63 0.14 -20.13
N LYS A 21 16.24 1.17 -19.37
CA LYS A 21 16.40 2.56 -19.84
C LYS A 21 16.73 3.47 -18.67
N GLU A 22 17.89 4.10 -18.83
CA GLU A 22 18.58 4.95 -17.87
C GLU A 22 17.94 6.32 -17.67
N ASN A 23 18.36 6.87 -16.54
CA ASN A 23 18.16 8.18 -15.93
C ASN A 23 18.47 9.35 -16.89
N LYS A 24 17.66 10.43 -16.85
CA LYS A 24 18.10 11.77 -17.26
C LYS A 24 17.52 12.81 -16.32
N VAL A 25 18.31 13.15 -15.30
CA VAL A 25 18.26 14.45 -14.64
C VAL A 25 18.84 15.47 -15.63
N THR A 26 18.08 16.51 -15.98
CA THR A 26 18.67 17.79 -16.35
C THR A 26 17.68 18.90 -16.03
N ASP A 27 18.02 19.58 -14.95
CA ASP A 27 17.63 20.91 -14.53
C ASP A 27 17.77 21.93 -15.69
N SER A 28 16.79 22.82 -15.84
CA SER A 28 16.98 24.12 -16.52
C SER A 28 15.86 25.07 -16.11
N THR A 29 16.17 25.75 -15.02
CA THR A 29 15.79 27.10 -14.63
C THR A 29 15.53 28.07 -15.80
N SER A 30 14.40 28.78 -15.73
CA SER A 30 14.28 30.22 -16.00
C SER A 30 13.24 30.73 -15.00
N ALA A 31 13.64 31.41 -13.92
CA ALA A 31 13.80 32.87 -13.82
C ALA A 31 12.60 33.59 -14.47
N SER A 32 11.78 34.35 -13.75
CA SER A 32 12.22 35.53 -12.97
C SER A 32 11.06 36.15 -12.16
N VAL A 33 11.41 36.67 -10.97
CA VAL A 33 10.96 37.93 -10.29
C VAL A 33 9.48 38.07 -9.91
N ASP A 34 9.04 38.67 -8.80
CA ASP A 34 9.60 39.29 -7.60
C ASP A 34 8.41 39.42 -6.62
N SER A 35 8.68 39.51 -5.31
CA SER A 35 7.89 40.25 -4.29
C SER A 35 8.02 39.61 -2.91
N VAL A 36 9.10 40.02 -2.24
CA VAL A 36 9.17 40.38 -0.83
C VAL A 36 7.82 40.57 -0.11
N ALA A 37 7.60 39.77 0.93
CA ALA A 37 6.99 40.23 2.18
C ALA A 37 7.50 39.36 3.34
N SER A 38 8.44 39.93 4.09
CA SER A 38 9.02 39.39 5.31
C SER A 38 7.95 39.08 6.36
N LYS A 39 8.01 37.89 6.95
CA LYS A 39 7.64 37.71 8.35
C LYS A 39 8.62 36.72 8.99
N PRO A 40 9.51 37.17 9.89
CA PRO A 40 10.26 36.25 10.72
C PRO A 40 9.27 35.76 11.78
N THR A 41 8.82 34.53 11.66
CA THR A 41 8.22 33.85 12.81
C THR A 41 9.22 32.81 13.24
N ASP A 42 10.06 33.25 14.18
CA ASP A 42 10.86 32.40 15.04
C ASP A 42 9.86 31.44 15.72
N SER A 43 9.77 30.23 15.21
CA SER A 43 9.02 29.15 15.84
C SER A 43 9.99 28.01 15.99
N ALA A 44 10.54 27.98 17.21
CA ALA A 44 11.34 26.93 17.77
C ALA A 44 10.95 25.56 17.18
N VAL A 45 11.97 24.84 16.71
CA VAL A 45 11.88 23.41 16.40
C VAL A 45 11.46 22.69 17.69
N VAL A 46 10.16 22.53 17.87
CA VAL A 46 9.60 21.51 18.77
C VAL A 46 9.77 20.22 18.00
N ALA A 47 10.84 19.49 18.32
CA ALA A 47 10.99 18.09 17.97
C ALA A 47 9.92 17.28 18.72
N GLY A 48 8.67 17.40 18.27
CA GLY A 48 7.57 16.53 18.64
C GLY A 48 7.47 15.47 17.55
N ASN A 49 7.65 14.19 17.91
CA ASN A 49 7.36 13.07 17.03
C ASN A 49 5.84 13.06 16.78
N GLN A 50 5.39 13.81 15.77
CA GLN A 50 4.02 13.74 15.29
C GLN A 50 3.84 12.43 14.53
N ASP A 51 2.72 11.74 14.77
CA ASP A 51 2.40 10.53 14.03
C ASP A 51 2.20 10.85 12.54
N GLU A 52 2.82 10.05 11.67
CA GLU A 52 2.61 10.10 10.24
C GLU A 52 1.31 9.35 9.90
N ILE A 53 0.23 10.11 9.67
CA ILE A 53 -1.11 9.57 9.39
C ILE A 53 -1.46 9.73 7.91
N VAL A 54 -1.87 8.63 7.27
CA VAL A 54 -2.38 8.62 5.89
C VAL A 54 -3.80 8.06 5.87
N LYS A 55 -4.73 8.78 5.25
CA LYS A 55 -6.12 8.33 5.07
C LYS A 55 -6.37 7.92 3.63
N SER A 56 -7.13 6.84 3.45
CA SER A 56 -7.51 6.33 2.14
C SER A 56 -8.95 5.80 2.19
N THR A 57 -9.63 5.88 1.06
CA THR A 57 -10.98 5.36 0.89
C THR A 57 -11.05 4.54 -0.39
N SER A 58 -11.66 3.37 -0.28
CA SER A 58 -11.86 2.44 -1.39
C SER A 58 -13.34 2.11 -1.53
N LYS A 59 -13.79 1.88 -2.76
CA LYS A 59 -15.14 1.41 -3.06
C LYS A 59 -15.05 0.15 -3.90
N ASP A 60 -15.82 -0.87 -3.54
CA ASP A 60 -15.91 -2.10 -4.33
C ASP A 60 -16.95 -1.97 -5.46
N SER A 61 -17.06 -3.01 -6.27
CA SER A 61 -18.04 -3.09 -7.38
C SER A 61 -19.51 -3.03 -6.94
N HIS A 62 -19.78 -3.25 -5.66
CA HIS A 62 -21.13 -3.22 -5.07
C HIS A 62 -21.42 -1.88 -4.39
N GLY A 63 -20.49 -0.92 -4.45
CA GLY A 63 -20.61 0.39 -3.81
C GLY A 63 -20.36 0.40 -2.30
N LYS A 64 -19.93 -0.72 -1.70
CA LYS A 64 -19.49 -0.73 -0.30
C LYS A 64 -18.23 0.11 -0.19
N THR A 65 -18.09 0.84 0.91
CA THR A 65 -16.96 1.73 1.16
C THR A 65 -16.10 1.16 2.27
N LEU A 66 -14.79 1.17 2.04
CA LEU A 66 -13.75 0.82 3.00
C LEU A 66 -12.93 2.07 3.29
N GLU A 67 -13.03 2.59 4.51
CA GLU A 67 -12.21 3.72 4.96
C GLU A 67 -11.02 3.18 5.76
N MET A 68 -9.84 3.71 5.49
CA MET A 68 -8.59 3.25 6.10
C MET A 68 -7.80 4.45 6.58
N THR A 69 -7.29 4.34 7.80
CA THR A 69 -6.33 5.29 8.38
C THR A 69 -5.08 4.50 8.76
N PHE A 70 -3.97 4.79 8.08
CA PHE A 70 -2.67 4.21 8.36
C PHE A 70 -1.89 5.15 9.27
N ASN A 71 -1.36 4.62 10.37
CA ASN A 71 -0.39 5.30 11.21
C ASN A 71 0.98 4.67 10.95
N ASN A 72 1.78 5.32 10.10
CA ASN A 72 3.07 4.80 9.67
C ASN A 72 4.11 4.84 10.80
N THR A 73 3.96 5.76 11.77
CA THR A 73 4.82 5.84 12.95
C THR A 73 4.61 4.66 13.90
N LYS A 74 3.35 4.26 14.12
CA LYS A 74 2.98 3.13 15.00
C LYS A 74 2.87 1.80 14.27
N ASN A 75 2.96 1.81 12.94
CA ASN A 75 2.72 0.67 12.07
C ASN A 75 1.35 0.00 12.33
N THR A 76 0.30 0.81 12.46
CA THR A 76 -1.08 0.34 12.65
C THR A 76 -2.00 0.83 11.54
N ALA A 77 -3.10 0.12 11.33
CA ALA A 77 -4.18 0.57 10.45
C ALA A 77 -5.52 0.48 11.19
N THR A 78 -6.32 1.53 11.10
CA THR A 78 -7.73 1.52 11.51
C THR A 78 -8.58 1.46 10.26
N VAL A 79 -9.47 0.49 10.21
CA VAL A 79 -10.38 0.25 9.09
C VAL A 79 -11.80 0.49 9.56
N VAL A 80 -12.60 1.22 8.79
CA VAL A 80 -14.05 1.33 9.00
C VAL A 80 -14.75 0.66 7.81
N PHE A 81 -15.53 -0.38 8.11
CA PHE A 81 -16.27 -1.16 7.11
C PHE A 81 -17.62 -1.57 7.67
N ASN A 82 -18.72 -1.29 6.95
CA ASN A 82 -20.09 -1.58 7.41
C ASN A 82 -20.38 -1.10 8.85
N ASN A 83 -19.94 0.12 9.18
CA ASN A 83 -20.07 0.73 10.52
C ASN A 83 -19.29 0.01 11.64
N GLU A 84 -18.44 -0.97 11.31
CA GLU A 84 -17.51 -1.62 12.22
C GLU A 84 -16.13 -0.95 12.12
N THR A 85 -15.57 -0.54 13.26
CA THR A 85 -14.19 -0.03 13.37
C THR A 85 -13.27 -1.16 13.80
N ILE A 86 -12.23 -1.42 13.01
CA ILE A 86 -11.33 -2.55 13.16
C ILE A 86 -9.90 -2.00 13.28
N GLU A 87 -9.22 -2.32 14.38
CA GLU A 87 -7.81 -2.00 14.55
C GLU A 87 -6.93 -3.18 14.12
N LEU A 88 -5.90 -2.89 13.33
CA LEU A 88 -5.01 -3.88 12.74
C LEU A 88 -3.55 -3.50 13.01
N GLN A 89 -2.73 -4.52 13.27
CA GLN A 89 -1.30 -4.38 13.47
C GLN A 89 -0.53 -4.71 12.20
N GLY A 90 0.43 -3.86 11.84
CA GLY A 90 1.25 -4.04 10.65
C GLY A 90 2.12 -5.29 10.74
N GLN A 91 2.22 -6.00 9.62
CA GLN A 91 3.01 -7.21 9.47
C GLN A 91 4.19 -6.93 8.53
N LYS A 92 5.10 -7.91 8.36
CA LYS A 92 6.22 -7.82 7.42
C LYS A 92 5.95 -8.66 6.16
N PRO A 93 5.26 -8.11 5.14
CA PRO A 93 5.05 -8.80 3.87
C PRO A 93 6.30 -8.74 3.00
N ALA A 94 6.40 -9.65 2.03
CA ALA A 94 7.42 -9.58 0.99
C ALA A 94 7.18 -8.43 -0.01
N SER A 95 5.93 -7.97 -0.15
CA SER A 95 5.53 -6.86 -1.01
C SER A 95 4.17 -6.32 -0.57
N GLY A 96 3.98 -5.01 -0.77
CA GLY A 96 2.72 -4.32 -0.50
C GLY A 96 2.46 -4.10 0.98
N ILE A 97 1.20 -3.84 1.32
CA ILE A 97 0.75 -3.67 2.70
C ILE A 97 0.21 -4.97 3.26
N TRP A 98 0.37 -5.12 4.58
CA TRP A 98 -0.24 -6.21 5.32
C TRP A 98 -0.46 -5.77 6.76
N TYR A 99 -1.72 -5.77 7.19
CA TYR A 99 -2.12 -5.52 8.57
C TYR A 99 -3.09 -6.61 9.01
N LYS A 100 -3.01 -7.07 10.26
CA LYS A 100 -3.93 -8.10 10.77
C LYS A 100 -4.24 -7.94 12.25
N ASN A 101 -5.32 -8.57 12.68
CA ASN A 101 -5.59 -8.95 14.08
C ASN A 101 -6.08 -10.41 14.09
N ASP A 102 -6.75 -10.84 15.16
CA ASP A 102 -7.20 -12.23 15.31
C ASP A 102 -8.28 -12.64 14.30
N HIS A 103 -9.11 -11.68 13.86
CA HIS A 103 -10.27 -11.94 13.00
C HIS A 103 -10.15 -11.34 11.60
N TYR A 104 -9.31 -10.33 11.41
CA TYR A 104 -9.25 -9.55 10.19
C TYR A 104 -7.85 -9.47 9.62
N GLU A 105 -7.79 -9.43 8.29
CA GLU A 105 -6.57 -9.19 7.55
C GLU A 105 -6.81 -8.21 6.40
N LEU A 106 -6.03 -7.14 6.36
CA LEU A 106 -5.98 -6.16 5.28
C LEU A 106 -4.71 -6.39 4.46
N ARG A 107 -4.87 -6.67 3.17
CA ARG A 107 -3.81 -6.89 2.19
C ARG A 107 -3.96 -5.89 1.06
N GLY A 108 -2.86 -5.45 0.47
CA GLY A 108 -2.92 -4.59 -0.71
C GLY A 108 -1.58 -4.42 -1.42
N LYS A 109 -1.64 -4.07 -2.69
CA LYS A 109 -0.46 -3.78 -3.53
C LYS A 109 -0.86 -2.82 -4.65
N GLY A 110 -0.22 -1.65 -4.71
CA GLY A 110 -0.62 -0.62 -5.66
C GLY A 110 -2.05 -0.15 -5.35
N GLU A 111 -2.95 -0.30 -6.32
CA GLU A 111 -4.37 0.07 -6.18
C GLU A 111 -5.26 -1.07 -5.66
N GLU A 112 -4.76 -2.30 -5.66
CA GLU A 112 -5.49 -3.48 -5.18
C GLU A 112 -5.58 -3.48 -3.66
N ILE A 113 -6.77 -3.76 -3.13
CA ILE A 113 -6.96 -3.91 -1.69
C ILE A 113 -8.02 -4.96 -1.35
N GLU A 114 -7.73 -5.78 -0.35
CA GLU A 114 -8.58 -6.87 0.10
C GLU A 114 -8.66 -6.87 1.63
N LEU A 115 -9.88 -6.91 2.16
CA LEU A 115 -10.16 -7.16 3.58
C LEU A 115 -10.79 -8.55 3.70
N THR A 116 -10.19 -9.40 4.52
CA THR A 116 -10.76 -10.70 4.89
C THR A 116 -11.17 -10.70 6.37
N LYS A 117 -12.24 -11.44 6.69
CA LYS A 117 -12.71 -11.75 8.05
C LYS A 117 -12.74 -13.26 8.21
N ASP A 118 -12.02 -13.79 9.20
CA ASP A 118 -11.91 -15.22 9.49
C ASP A 118 -11.57 -16.04 8.22
N GLY A 119 -10.65 -15.53 7.40
CA GLY A 119 -10.21 -16.15 6.14
C GLY A 119 -11.17 -16.00 4.95
N LYS A 120 -12.30 -15.28 5.10
CA LYS A 120 -13.25 -15.01 4.01
C LYS A 120 -13.15 -13.57 3.54
N THR A 121 -13.06 -13.35 2.24
CA THR A 121 -13.06 -12.00 1.66
C THR A 121 -14.39 -11.30 1.91
N VAL A 122 -14.34 -10.14 2.57
CA VAL A 122 -15.52 -9.30 2.86
C VAL A 122 -15.52 -8.00 2.04
N PHE A 123 -14.35 -7.58 1.55
CA PHE A 123 -14.16 -6.45 0.65
C PHE A 123 -13.02 -6.73 -0.33
N LYS A 124 -13.16 -6.31 -1.59
CA LYS A 124 -12.11 -6.36 -2.61
C LYS A 124 -12.27 -5.24 -3.63
N LYS A 125 -11.19 -4.57 -3.99
CA LYS A 125 -11.09 -3.62 -5.10
C LYS A 125 -9.88 -3.96 -5.96
#